data_AF-A0A6N8TPJ2-F1
#
_entry.id   AF-A0A6N8TPJ2-F1
#
_cell.length_a   1.000
_cell.length_b   1.000
_cell.length_c   1.000
_cell.angle_alpha   90.00
_cell.angle_beta   90.00
_cell.angle_gamma   90.00
#
_symmetry.space_group_name_H-M   'P 1'
#
loop_
_entity.id
_entity.type
_entity.pdbx_description
1 polymer ?
#
loop_
_entity_poly.entity_id
_entity_poly.type
_entity_poly.pdbx_seq_one_letter_code
_entity_poly.pdbx_strand_id
1 'polypeptide(L)' 'FRQELRRLFDRIKSVHGEGATINVFPALPVSAAVELGRVWMPKADLPMIVFDQNRRVGGFASALRIQ' A
#
# COMPACT_ATOMS: atom_id res chain seq x y z
N PHE A 1 -13.53 5.19 -5.82
CA PHE A 1 -12.14 4.69 -5.61
C PHE A 1 -11.49 5.28 -4.36
N ARG A 2 -11.20 6.59 -4.29
CA ARG A 2 -10.55 7.22 -3.11
C ARG A 2 -11.24 6.96 -1.78
N GLN A 3 -12.57 7.08 -1.72
CA GLN A 3 -13.34 6.81 -0.49
C GLN A 3 -13.22 5.35 -0.04
N GLU A 4 -13.25 4.41 -0.99
CA GLU A 4 -13.07 2.99 -0.70
C GLU A 4 -11.67 2.68 -0.20
N LEU A 5 -10.63 3.32 -0.76
CA LEU A 5 -9.27 3.16 -0.27
C LEU A 5 -9.09 3.65 1.16
N ARG A 6 -9.69 4.79 1.53
CA ARG A 6 -9.67 5.28 2.92
C ARG A 6 -10.31 4.27 3.87
N ARG A 7 -11.54 3.84 3.55
CA ARG A 7 -12.26 2.83 4.34
C ARG A 7 -11.46 1.52 4.45
N LEU A 8 -10.76 1.14 3.38
CA LEU A 8 -9.90 -0.03 3.38
C LEU A 8 -8.71 0.13 4.33
N PHE A 9 -7.98 1.23 4.27
CA PHE A 9 -6.86 1.49 5.19
C PHE A 9 -7.33 1.54 6.65
N ASP A 10 -8.43 2.24 6.93
CA ASP A 10 -9.05 2.30 8.25
C ASP A 10 -9.41 0.90 8.76
N ARG A 11 -10.00 0.06 7.89
CA ARG A 11 -10.40 -1.31 8.26
C ARG A 11 -9.20 -2.22 8.52
N ILE A 12 -8.17 -2.18 7.67
CA ILE A 12 -6.94 -2.96 7.87
C ILE A 12 -6.31 -2.57 9.21
N LYS A 13 -6.18 -1.27 9.46
CA LYS A 13 -5.65 -0.73 10.71
C LYS A 13 -6.48 -1.16 11.92
N SER A 14 -7.80 -1.07 11.83
CA SER A 14 -8.72 -1.47 12.92
C SER A 14 -8.65 -2.97 13.25
N VAL A 15 -8.42 -3.83 12.26
CA VAL A 15 -8.36 -5.29 12.49
C VAL A 15 -6.98 -5.74 12.99
N HIS A 16 -5.90 -5.12 12.52
CA HIS A 16 -4.53 -5.57 12.77
C HIS A 16 -3.75 -4.73 13.81
N GLY A 17 -4.26 -3.56 14.19
CA GLY A 17 -3.63 -2.66 15.15
C GLY A 17 -2.52 -1.78 14.57
N GLU A 18 -2.05 -0.82 15.38
CA GLU A 18 -1.09 0.24 15.00
C GLU A 18 0.32 -0.28 14.64
N GLY A 19 0.71 -1.46 15.14
CA GLY A 19 2.03 -2.04 14.90
C GLY A 19 2.20 -2.76 13.55
N ALA A 20 1.13 -2.85 12.76
CA ALA A 20 1.14 -3.59 11.49
C ALA A 20 1.77 -2.78 10.34
N THR A 21 2.16 -3.48 9.27
CA THR A 21 2.66 -2.87 8.02
C THR A 21 1.88 -3.46 6.85
N ILE A 22 1.44 -2.60 5.93
CA ILE A 22 0.71 -3.01 4.73
C ILE A 22 1.71 -3.41 3.64
N ASN A 23 1.63 -4.65 3.16
CA ASN A 23 2.40 -5.09 1.99
C ASN A 23 1.55 -4.94 0.73
N VAL A 24 1.94 -4.04 -0.16
CA VAL A 24 1.21 -3.71 -1.39
C VAL A 24 1.87 -4.40 -2.58
N PHE A 25 1.12 -5.27 -3.24
CA PHE A 25 1.50 -5.94 -4.49
C PHE A 25 0.63 -5.36 -5.63
N PRO A 26 1.07 -4.27 -6.27
CA PRO A 26 0.25 -3.54 -7.23
C PRO A 26 0.06 -4.37 -8.51
N ALA A 27 -1.17 -4.81 -8.75
CA ALA A 27 -1.64 -5.39 -10.01
C ALA A 27 -2.62 -4.42 -10.71
N LEU A 28 -2.22 -3.15 -10.82
CA LEU A 28 -3.07 -2.03 -11.20
C LEU A 28 -2.32 -0.99 -12.07
N PRO A 29 -3.01 -0.20 -12.91
CA PRO A 29 -2.38 0.83 -13.73
C PRO A 29 -1.67 1.90 -12.90
N VAL A 30 -0.61 2.50 -13.46
CA VAL A 30 0.21 3.53 -12.78
C VAL A 30 -0.63 4.66 -12.19
N SER A 31 -1.66 5.14 -12.91
CA SER A 31 -2.55 6.20 -12.43
C SER A 31 -3.29 5.83 -11.14
N ALA A 32 -3.74 4.58 -11.01
CA ALA A 32 -4.38 4.09 -9.80
C ALA A 32 -3.38 3.91 -8.65
N ALA A 33 -2.12 3.57 -8.95
CA ALA A 33 -1.06 3.45 -7.95
C ALA A 33 -0.72 4.83 -7.34
N VAL A 34 -0.63 5.85 -8.19
CA VAL A 34 -0.44 7.24 -7.76
C VAL A 34 -1.62 7.68 -6.89
N GLU A 35 -2.86 7.39 -7.30
CA GLU A 35 -4.03 7.73 -6.49
C GLU A 35 -4.03 7.01 -5.13
N LEU A 36 -3.61 5.75 -5.05
CA LEU A 36 -3.44 5.02 -3.79
C LEU A 36 -2.48 5.75 -2.85
N GLY A 37 -1.30 6.14 -3.36
CA GLY A 37 -0.33 6.92 -2.59
C GLY A 37 -0.86 8.28 -2.14
N ARG A 38 -1.67 8.96 -2.98
CA ARG A 38 -2.30 10.25 -2.62
C ARG A 38 -3.43 10.13 -1.60
N VAL A 39 -3.99 8.94 -1.38
CA VAL A 39 -5.00 8.72 -0.35
C VAL A 39 -4.35 8.51 1.01
N TRP A 40 -3.22 7.82 1.05
CA TRP A 40 -2.51 7.47 2.26
C TRP A 40 -1.95 8.70 3.00
N MET A 41 -2.10 8.71 4.33
CA MET A 41 -1.72 9.81 5.22
C MET A 41 -0.71 9.32 6.27
N PRO A 42 0.54 9.85 6.28
CA PRO A 42 1.63 9.35 7.14
C PRO A 42 1.33 9.30 8.64
N LYS A 43 0.48 10.21 9.13
CA LYS A 43 0.15 10.31 10.56
C LYS A 43 -1.08 9.49 10.98
N ALA A 44 -1.83 8.95 10.02
CA ALA A 44 -3.12 8.31 10.28
C ALA A 44 -3.14 6.85 9.83
N ASP A 45 -2.50 6.54 8.70
CA ASP A 45 -2.49 5.22 8.11
C ASP A 45 -1.25 4.42 8.53
N LEU A 46 -1.35 3.08 8.42
CA LEU A 46 -0.22 2.20 8.69
C LEU A 46 0.91 2.39 7.67
N PRO A 47 2.18 2.17 8.06
CA PRO A 47 3.29 2.16 7.11
C PRO A 47 3.06 1.09 6.04
N MET A 48 3.63 1.30 4.85
CA MET A 48 3.49 0.35 3.75
C MET A 48 4.82 0.02 3.06
N ILE A 49 4.90 -1.19 2.54
CA ILE A 49 5.96 -1.65 1.64
C ILE A 49 5.32 -1.96 0.31
N VAL A 50 5.75 -1.26 -0.74
CA VAL A 50 5.31 -1.49 -2.11
C VAL A 50 6.30 -2.44 -2.79
N PHE A 51 5.78 -3.49 -3.38
CA PHE A 51 6.53 -4.48 -4.13
C PHE A 51 6.38 -4.23 -5.63
N ASP A 52 7.38 -4.63 -6.41
CA ASP A 52 7.35 -4.63 -7.87
C ASP A 52 7.63 -6.04 -8.41
N GLN A 53 6.93 -6.41 -9.49
CA GLN A 53 7.14 -7.72 -10.12
C GLN A 53 8.36 -7.66 -11.04
N ASN A 54 9.49 -8.14 -10.53
CA ASN A 54 10.74 -8.13 -11.27
C ASN A 54 10.97 -9.46 -12.00
N ARG A 55 10.83 -9.43 -13.34
CA ARG A 55 11.08 -10.61 -14.19
C ARG A 55 12.50 -11.17 -14.09
N ARG A 56 13.50 -10.35 -13.75
CA ARG A 56 14.90 -10.79 -13.61
C ARG A 56 15.12 -11.63 -12.35
N VAL A 57 14.32 -11.40 -11.32
CA VAL A 57 14.41 -12.08 -10.02
C VAL A 57 13.33 -13.18 -9.91
N GLY A 58 12.45 -13.30 -10.90
CA GLY A 58 11.41 -14.33 -10.96
C GLY A 58 10.26 -14.13 -9.97
N GLY A 59 10.06 -12.92 -9.44
CA GLY A 59 9.06 -12.67 -8.40
C GLY A 59 8.92 -11.21 -7.98
N PHE A 60 8.22 -11.00 -6.86
CA PHE A 60 8.04 -9.68 -6.26
C PHE A 60 9.23 -9.30 -5.38
N ALA A 61 9.81 -8.13 -5.62
CA ALA A 61 10.85 -7.55 -4.78
C ALA A 61 10.34 -6.25 -4.15
N SER A 62 10.75 -5.96 -2.92
CA SER A 62 10.39 -4.69 -2.27
C SER A 62 11.03 -3.53 -3.02
N ALA A 63 10.20 -2.58 -3.48
CA ALA A 63 10.62 -1.45 -4.29
C ALA A 63 10.65 -0.14 -3.51
N LEU A 64 9.67 0.07 -2.62
CA LEU A 64 9.53 1.32 -1.87
C LEU A 64 8.98 1.04 -0.46
N ARG A 65 9.57 1.67 0.55
CA ARG A 65 9.03 1.72 1.91
C ARG A 65 8.52 3.13 2.20
N ILE A 66 7.32 3.22 2.72
CA ILE A 66 6.64 4.47 3.09
C ILE A 66 6.27 4.39 4.57
N GLN A 67 6.63 5.42 5.35
CA GLN A 67 6.43 5.51 6.80
C GLN A 67 5.83 6.86 7.18
#